data_AF-A0A1Y2WTM9-F1
#
_entry.id   AF-A0A1Y2WTM9-F1
#
_cell.length_a   1.000
_cell.length_b   1.000
_cell.length_c   1.000
_cell.angle_alpha   90.00
_cell.angle_beta   90.00
_cell.angle_gamma   90.00
#
_symmetry.space_group_name_H-M   'P 1'
#
loop_
_entity.id
_entity.type
_entity.pdbx_description
1 polymer ?
#
loop_
_entity_poly.entity_id
_entity_poly.type
_entity_poly.pdbx_seq_one_letter_code
_entity_poly.pdbx_strand_id
1 'polypeptide(L)' 'MLATALAKANTAVQLDNTQSHTFARKYYQESCALLTQLIGRASNEEDRVKLATIRQTYLIRIDQLKELIPEES' A
#
# COMPACT_ATOMS: atom_id res chain seq x y z
N MET A 1 -1.50 -5.61 12.95
CA MET A 1 -1.37 -4.39 13.77
C MET A 1 -1.04 -3.21 12.87
N LEU A 2 -1.42 -1.98 13.25
CA LEU A 2 -1.18 -0.75 12.46
C LEU A 2 0.31 -0.54 12.11
N ALA A 3 1.21 -0.78 13.06
CA ALA A 3 2.66 -0.66 12.87
C ALA A 3 3.18 -1.53 11.72
N THR A 4 2.63 -2.74 11.52
CA THR A 4 3.04 -3.65 10.43
C THR A 4 2.63 -3.10 9.06
N ALA A 5 1.42 -2.54 8.94
CA ALA A 5 0.94 -1.96 7.69
C ALA A 5 1.79 -0.76 7.27
N LEU A 6 2.15 0.09 8.25
CA LEU A 6 3.01 1.25 8.05
C LEU A 6 4.46 0.85 7.70
N ALA A 7 5.02 -0.15 8.39
CA ALA A 7 6.36 -0.65 8.06
C ALA A 7 6.42 -1.15 6.60
N LYS A 8 5.41 -1.91 6.15
CA LYS A 8 5.31 -2.39 4.77
C LYS A 8 5.18 -1.24 3.77
N ALA A 9 4.38 -0.22 4.09
CA ALA A 9 4.26 0.97 3.26
C ALA A 9 5.58 1.73 3.15
N ASN A 10 6.31 1.91 4.25
CA ASN A 10 7.61 2.57 4.25
C ASN A 10 8.62 1.81 3.38
N THR A 11 8.67 0.48 3.48
CA THR A 11 9.49 -0.35 2.59
C THR A 11 9.06 -0.20 1.13
N ALA A 12 7.75 -0.18 0.84
CA ALA A 12 7.24 0.05 -0.51
C ALA A 12 7.73 1.38 -1.08
N VAL A 13 7.63 2.47 -0.32
CA VAL A 13 8.10 3.81 -0.71
C VAL A 13 9.61 3.83 -0.95
N GLN A 14 10.40 3.18 -0.10
CA GLN A 14 11.85 3.09 -0.30
C GLN A 14 12.22 2.35 -1.59
N LEU A 15 11.55 1.24 -1.86
CA LEU A 15 11.73 0.46 -3.09
C LEU A 15 11.27 1.22 -4.34
N ASP A 16 10.16 1.95 -4.22
CA ASP A 16 9.61 2.79 -5.29
C ASP A 16 10.58 3.90 -5.66
N ASN A 17 11.15 4.58 -4.66
CA ASN A 17 12.15 5.62 -4.83
C ASN A 17 13.44 5.10 -5.48
N THR A 18 13.79 3.83 -5.29
CA THR A 18 14.95 3.18 -5.93
C THR A 18 14.59 2.49 -7.24
N GLN A 19 13.41 2.74 -7.80
CA GLN A 19 12.90 2.16 -9.05
C GLN A 19 12.79 0.63 -9.04
N SER A 20 12.74 0.04 -7.85
CA SER A 20 12.49 -1.38 -7.64
C SER A 20 10.98 -1.66 -7.76
N HIS A 21 10.40 -1.34 -8.93
CA HIS A 21 8.95 -1.25 -9.13
C HIS A 21 8.21 -2.55 -8.83
N THR A 22 8.74 -3.70 -9.24
CA THR A 22 8.15 -5.02 -8.97
C THR A 22 8.04 -5.28 -7.46
N PHE A 23 9.11 -5.01 -6.71
CA PHE A 23 9.11 -5.20 -5.26
C PHE A 23 8.26 -4.14 -4.55
N ALA A 24 8.33 -2.88 -4.97
CA ALA A 24 7.50 -1.80 -4.45
C ALA A 24 6.00 -2.14 -4.57
N ARG A 25 5.57 -2.59 -5.75
CA ARG A 25 4.19 -3.00 -6.02
C ARG A 25 3.73 -4.11 -5.06
N LYS A 26 4.58 -5.13 -4.86
CA LYS A 26 4.29 -6.22 -3.90
C LYS A 26 4.08 -5.70 -2.48
N TYR A 27 4.97 -4.83 -1.98
CA TYR A 27 4.86 -4.29 -0.62
C TYR A 27 3.66 -3.34 -0.45
N TYR A 28 3.32 -2.55 -1.47
CA TYR A 28 2.07 -1.76 -1.46
C TYR A 28 0.84 -2.67 -1.40
N GLN A 29 0.79 -3.78 -2.14
CA GLN A 29 -0.32 -4.74 -2.10
C GLN A 29 -0.48 -5.37 -0.71
N GLU A 30 0.63 -5.83 -0.10
CA GLU A 30 0.63 -6.36 1.27
C GLU A 30 0.14 -5.31 2.28
N SER A 31 0.58 -4.05 2.15
CA SER A 31 0.12 -2.96 3.01
C SER A 31 -1.38 -2.70 2.83
N CYS A 32 -1.90 -2.69 1.59
CA CYS A 32 -3.32 -2.51 1.31
C CYS A 32 -4.21 -3.61 1.93
N ALA A 33 -3.73 -4.86 1.94
CA ALA A 33 -4.41 -5.97 2.59
C ALA A 33 -4.52 -5.76 4.11
N LEU A 34 -3.42 -5.31 4.74
CA LEU A 34 -3.40 -4.99 6.17
C LEU A 34 -4.28 -3.78 6.50
N LEU A 35 -4.23 -2.73 5.69
CA LEU A 35 -5.08 -1.54 5.85
C LEU A 35 -6.57 -1.90 5.76
N THR A 36 -6.94 -2.81 4.86
CA THR A 36 -8.32 -3.30 4.75
C THR A 36 -8.79 -3.99 6.04
N GLN A 37 -7.95 -4.81 6.66
CA GLN A 37 -8.26 -5.42 7.95
C GLN A 37 -8.37 -4.38 9.07
N LEU A 38 -7.54 -3.34 9.06
CA LEU A 38 -7.56 -2.26 10.05
C LEU A 38 -8.82 -1.40 9.92
N ILE A 39 -9.23 -1.06 8.70
CA ILE A 39 -10.47 -0.34 8.43
C ILE A 39 -11.67 -1.11 8.99
N GLY A 40 -11.74 -2.43 8.76
CA GLY A 40 -12.82 -3.27 9.28
C GLY A 40 -12.85 -3.40 10.81
N ARG A 41 -11.76 -3.03 11.50
CA ARG A 41 -11.65 -3.07 12.97
C ARG A 41 -11.69 -1.70 13.63
N ALA A 42 -11.64 -0.62 12.86
CA ALA A 42 -11.61 0.73 13.39
C ALA A 42 -12.97 1.10 13.99
N SER A 43 -12.95 1.53 15.25
CA SER A 43 -14.15 1.80 16.05
C SER A 43 -14.80 3.14 15.70
N ASN A 44 -14.03 4.15 15.31
CA ASN A 44 -14.54 5.46 14.89
C ASN A 44 -14.42 5.68 13.37
N GLU A 45 -15.29 6.53 12.84
CA GLU A 45 -15.36 6.83 11.40
C GLU A 45 -14.14 7.61 10.91
N GLU A 46 -13.62 8.51 11.74
CA GLU A 46 -12.46 9.34 11.38
C GLU A 46 -11.24 8.48 11.04
N ASP A 47 -10.95 7.46 11.86
CA ASP A 47 -9.87 6.50 11.63
C ASP A 47 -10.14 5.63 10.40
N ARG A 48 -11.40 5.21 10.18
CA ARG A 48 -11.79 4.49 8.96
C ARG A 48 -11.49 5.30 7.71
N VAL A 49 -11.89 6.57 7.69
CA VAL A 49 -11.65 7.49 6.58
C VAL A 49 -10.15 7.72 6.38
N LYS A 50 -9.39 8.00 7.44
CA LYS A 50 -7.93 8.18 7.34
C LYS A 50 -7.23 6.95 6.77
N LEU A 51 -7.54 5.76 7.28
CA LEU A 51 -6.96 4.51 6.81
C LEU A 51 -7.38 4.19 5.36
N ALA A 52 -8.63 4.48 5.00
CA ALA A 52 -9.13 4.31 3.63
C ALA A 52 -8.43 5.24 2.65
N THR A 53 -8.20 6.50 3.02
CA THR A 53 -7.45 7.47 2.22
C THR A 53 -6.02 7.00 1.98
N ILE A 54 -5.31 6.55 3.02
CA ILE A 54 -3.95 5.99 2.89
C ILE A 54 -3.95 4.80 1.92
N ARG A 55 -4.91 3.87 2.09
CA ARG A 55 -5.05 2.71 1.21
C ARG A 55 -5.30 3.13 -0.23
N GLN A 56 -6.16 4.12 -0.45
CA GLN A 56 -6.50 4.60 -1.79
C GLN A 56 -5.27 5.18 -2.50
N THR A 57 -4.43 5.94 -1.80
CA THR A 57 -3.17 6.45 -2.34
C THR A 57 -2.26 5.30 -2.81
N TYR A 58 -2.15 4.23 -2.02
CA TYR A 58 -1.32 3.08 -2.39
C TYR A 58 -1.91 2.27 -3.54
N LEU A 59 -3.25 2.13 -3.64
CA LEU A 59 -3.90 1.48 -4.77
C LEU A 59 -3.64 2.23 -6.08
N ILE A 60 -3.76 3.57 -6.07
CA ILE A 60 -3.43 4.40 -7.24
C ILE A 60 -1.97 4.17 -7.65
N ARG A 61 -1.04 4.13 -6.67
CA ARG A 61 0.37 3.88 -6.98
C ARG A 61 0.61 2.47 -7.52
N ILE A 62 -0.07 1.45 -7.01
CA ILE A 62 0.00 0.07 -7.54
C ILE A 62 -0.40 0.05 -9.01
N ASP A 63 -1.47 0.75 -9.40
CA ASP A 63 -1.92 0.80 -10.79
C ASP A 63 -0.90 1.54 -11.67
N GLN A 64 -0.35 2.66 -11.21
CA GLN A 64 0.75 3.35 -11.91
C GLN A 64 1.99 2.46 -12.09
N LEU A 65 2.35 1.66 -11.08
CA LEU A 65 3.50 0.77 -11.15
C LEU A 65 3.29 -0.37 -12.16
N LYS A 66 2.05 -0.80 -12.43
CA LYS A 66 1.79 -1.81 -13.46
C LYS A 66 2.24 -1.35 -14.84
N GLU A 67 2.02 -0.07 -15.15
CA GLU A 67 2.45 0.53 -16.43
C GLU A 67 3.99 0.65 -16.55
N LEU A 68 4.71 0.60 -15.44
CA LEU A 68 6.17 0.73 -15.37
C LEU A 68 6.89 -0.63 -15.29
N ILE A 69 6.18 -1.69 -14.94
CA ILE A 69 6.72 -3.05 -14.88
C ILE A 69 6.49 -3.67 -16.26
N PRO A 70 7.55 -4.01 -17.01
CA PRO A 70 7.39 -4.75 -18.27
C PRO A 70 6.56 -6.00 -18.01
N GLU A 71 5.60 -6.32 -18.89
CA GLU A 71 4.77 -7.52 -18.77
C GLU A 71 5.67 -8.71 -18.43
N GLU A 72 5.46 -9.32 -17.25
CA GLU A 72 6.16 -10.55 -16.86
C GLU A 72 5.82 -11.59 -17.93
N SER A 73 6.76 -11.82 -18.85
CA SER A 73 6.65 -12.76 -19.98
C SER A 73 6.72 -14.20 -19.50
#